data_AF-A0A5Y0S1P1-F1
#
_entry.id   AF-A0A5Y0S1P1-F1
#
_cell.length_a   1.000
_cell.length_b   1.000
_cell.length_c   1.000
_cell.angle_alpha   90.00
_cell.angle_beta   90.00
_cell.angle_gamma   90.00
#
_symmetry.space_group_name_H-M   'P 1'
#
loop_
_entity.id
_entity.type
_entity.pdbx_description
1 polymer ?
#
loop_
_entity_poly.entity_id
_entity_poly.type
_entity_poly.pdbx_seq_one_letter_code
_entity_poly.pdbx_strand_id
1 'polypeptide(L)'
;MTESPEKPNVNGLPLSMVDQWREYPTKRTFAVSVPTELRRQYYPDDAAFSKAMREAGYVPVRTRKLTGKQESFWLYRVTGNDKGVCTAEPTPRKASAPVVQTMTRPHPWFKRVALDGKWRYVYADHIRFLTKKRHRVEGVRVQGYTAGGLKVEVLP
;
A
#
# COMPACT_ATOMS: atom_id res chain seq x y z
N MET A 1 32.73 2.73 -0.01
CA MET A 1 31.55 1.89 0.28
C MET A 1 30.46 2.33 -0.67
N THR A 2 30.17 1.52 -1.67
CA THR A 2 29.18 1.81 -2.72
C THR A 2 27.80 1.72 -2.09
N GLU A 3 27.14 2.86 -1.89
CA GLU A 3 25.71 2.88 -1.60
C GLU A 3 25.01 2.20 -2.78
N SER A 4 24.54 0.97 -2.56
CA SER A 4 23.60 0.36 -3.48
C SER A 4 22.40 1.30 -3.54
N PRO A 5 21.95 1.75 -4.73
CA PRO A 5 20.76 2.59 -4.80
C PRO A 5 19.65 1.84 -4.08
N GLU A 6 19.12 2.44 -3.01
CA GLU A 6 18.00 1.84 -2.26
C GLU A 6 16.92 1.50 -3.28
N LYS A 7 16.72 0.20 -3.51
CA LYS A 7 15.72 -0.26 -4.47
C LYS A 7 14.38 0.32 -4.03
N PRO A 8 13.61 0.93 -4.95
CA PRO A 8 12.35 1.56 -4.60
C PRO A 8 11.48 0.56 -3.83
N ASN A 9 10.89 0.99 -2.72
CA ASN A 9 10.06 0.14 -1.87
C ASN A 9 8.74 0.84 -1.51
N VAL A 10 7.66 0.07 -1.36
CA VAL A 10 6.34 0.52 -0.95
C VAL A 10 6.03 -0.10 0.40
N ASN A 11 5.86 0.71 1.44
CA ASN A 11 5.68 0.25 2.83
C ASN A 11 6.77 -0.76 3.29
N GLY A 12 8.02 -0.61 2.84
CA GLY A 12 9.13 -1.54 3.13
C GLY A 12 9.16 -2.81 2.27
N LEU A 13 8.25 -2.97 1.30
CA LEU A 13 8.25 -4.07 0.33
C LEU A 13 8.89 -3.64 -0.99
N PRO A 14 9.72 -4.47 -1.65
CA PRO A 14 10.35 -4.10 -2.92
C PRO A 14 9.32 -3.74 -4.01
N LEU A 15 9.39 -2.56 -4.62
CA LEU A 15 8.41 -2.09 -5.62
C LEU A 15 8.27 -3.08 -6.78
N SER A 16 9.37 -3.70 -7.23
CA SER A 16 9.38 -4.71 -8.29
C SER A 16 8.64 -5.99 -7.93
N MET A 17 8.52 -6.30 -6.64
CA MET A 17 7.73 -7.41 -6.12
C MET A 17 6.26 -7.02 -6.07
N VAL A 18 5.99 -5.83 -5.50
CA VAL A 18 4.63 -5.30 -5.38
C VAL A 18 4.06 -5.31 -6.80
N ASP A 19 4.73 -4.72 -7.82
CA ASP A 19 4.25 -4.60 -9.22
C ASP A 19 3.73 -5.90 -9.88
N GLN A 20 4.18 -7.07 -9.40
CA GLN A 20 3.84 -8.37 -9.96
C GLN A 20 2.74 -9.12 -9.20
N TRP A 21 2.30 -8.64 -8.03
CA TRP A 21 1.26 -9.31 -7.25
C TRP A 21 -0.15 -8.99 -7.75
N ARG A 22 -1.13 -9.80 -7.36
CA ARG A 22 -2.54 -9.59 -7.76
C ARG A 22 -3.29 -8.90 -6.63
N GLU A 23 -3.84 -7.74 -6.91
CA GLU A 23 -4.70 -7.00 -5.99
C GLU A 23 -6.19 -7.25 -6.26
N TYR A 24 -6.96 -7.41 -5.19
CA TYR A 24 -8.39 -7.59 -5.19
C TYR A 24 -9.02 -6.44 -4.40
N PRO A 25 -9.74 -5.52 -5.07
CA PRO A 25 -10.37 -4.40 -4.37
C PRO A 25 -11.44 -4.91 -3.40
N THR A 26 -11.52 -4.28 -2.23
CA THR A 26 -12.59 -4.50 -1.25
C THR A 26 -13.35 -3.20 -1.02
N LYS A 27 -14.42 -3.23 -0.21
CA LYS A 27 -15.24 -2.04 0.08
C LYS A 27 -14.46 -0.90 0.77
N ARG A 28 -13.35 -1.19 1.45
CA ARG A 28 -12.59 -0.21 2.24
C ARG A 28 -11.09 -0.21 1.95
N THR A 29 -10.51 -1.35 1.59
CA THR A 29 -9.07 -1.56 1.32
C THR A 29 -8.91 -2.46 0.07
N PHE A 30 -7.82 -3.22 -0.02
CA PHE A 30 -7.62 -4.27 -1.01
C PHE A 30 -6.92 -5.47 -0.36
N ALA A 31 -7.16 -6.66 -0.90
CA ALA A 31 -6.44 -7.87 -0.56
C ALA A 31 -5.43 -8.20 -1.65
N VAL A 32 -4.29 -8.79 -1.30
CA VAL A 32 -3.27 -9.18 -2.26
C VAL A 32 -3.01 -10.68 -2.24
N SER A 33 -2.81 -11.24 -3.43
CA SER A 33 -2.33 -12.60 -3.62
C SER A 33 -0.94 -12.55 -4.23
N VAL A 34 0.02 -13.21 -3.56
CA VAL A 34 1.43 -13.19 -3.93
C VAL A 34 1.85 -14.63 -4.30
N PRO A 35 2.15 -14.92 -5.58
CA PRO A 35 2.58 -16.24 -6.02
C PRO A 35 3.81 -16.74 -5.24
N THR A 36 3.90 -18.05 -4.99
CA THR A 36 5.03 -18.65 -4.27
C THR A 36 6.37 -18.37 -4.95
N GLU A 37 6.41 -18.47 -6.26
CA GLU A 37 7.59 -18.20 -7.08
C GLU A 37 8.08 -16.76 -6.88
N LEU A 38 7.15 -15.79 -6.92
CA LEU A 38 7.44 -14.39 -6.66
C LEU A 38 7.97 -14.18 -5.24
N ARG A 39 7.36 -14.82 -4.22
CA ARG A 39 7.84 -14.72 -2.82
C ARG A 39 9.28 -15.21 -2.68
N ARG A 40 9.63 -16.32 -3.32
CA ARG A 40 10.97 -16.95 -3.25
C ARG A 40 12.06 -16.14 -3.97
N GLN A 41 11.70 -15.24 -4.88
CA GLN A 41 12.67 -14.32 -5.50
C GLN A 41 13.17 -13.24 -4.53
N TYR A 42 12.35 -12.83 -3.56
CA TYR A 42 12.65 -11.70 -2.67
C TYR A 42 12.91 -12.10 -1.21
N TYR A 43 12.42 -13.26 -0.78
CA TYR A 43 12.56 -13.73 0.60
C TYR A 43 13.05 -15.19 0.64
N PRO A 44 13.96 -15.52 1.57
CA PRO A 44 14.54 -16.87 1.68
C PRO A 44 13.49 -17.92 2.06
N ASP A 45 12.52 -17.54 2.90
CA ASP A 45 11.47 -18.43 3.38
C ASP A 45 10.14 -17.67 3.58
N ASP A 46 9.08 -18.44 3.87
CA ASP A 46 7.74 -17.88 4.09
C ASP A 46 7.63 -17.11 5.42
N ALA A 47 8.53 -17.34 6.38
CA ALA A 47 8.53 -16.64 7.65
C ALA A 47 9.07 -15.21 7.50
N ALA A 48 10.15 -15.02 6.76
CA ALA A 48 10.73 -13.73 6.39
C ALA A 48 9.74 -12.90 5.57
N PHE A 49 9.10 -13.51 4.56
CA PHE A 49 8.03 -12.86 3.81
C PHE A 49 6.86 -12.46 4.72
N SER A 50 6.39 -13.38 5.58
CA SER A 50 5.27 -13.10 6.48
C SER A 50 5.59 -11.98 7.47
N LYS A 51 6.83 -11.89 7.94
CA LYS A 51 7.30 -10.81 8.80
C LYS A 51 7.24 -9.46 8.07
N ALA A 52 7.79 -9.39 6.85
CA ALA A 52 7.78 -8.18 6.04
C ALA A 52 6.35 -7.70 5.72
N MET A 53 5.44 -8.61 5.36
CA MET A 53 4.04 -8.27 5.13
C MET A 53 3.36 -7.68 6.38
N ARG A 54 3.62 -8.23 7.56
CA ARG A 54 3.06 -7.72 8.83
C ARG A 54 3.63 -6.35 9.21
N GLU A 55 4.91 -6.11 8.94
CA GLU A 55 5.56 -4.81 9.14
C GLU A 55 5.02 -3.75 8.17
N ALA A 56 4.75 -4.15 6.93
CA ALA A 56 4.08 -3.33 5.93
C ALA A 56 2.58 -3.10 6.23
N GLY A 57 2.00 -3.73 7.25
CA GLY A 57 0.62 -3.54 7.68
C GLY A 57 -0.41 -4.46 7.04
N TYR A 58 0.03 -5.57 6.43
CA TYR A 58 -0.84 -6.61 5.89
C TYR A 58 -1.14 -7.71 6.92
N VAL A 59 -2.35 -8.26 6.85
CA VAL A 59 -2.81 -9.36 7.71
C VAL A 59 -3.09 -10.60 6.84
N PRO A 60 -2.59 -11.80 7.19
CA PRO A 60 -2.82 -13.01 6.42
C PRO A 60 -4.23 -13.55 6.66
N VAL A 61 -4.90 -13.96 5.58
CA VAL A 61 -6.30 -14.36 5.61
C VAL A 61 -6.51 -15.47 4.60
N ARG A 62 -7.11 -16.57 5.07
CA ARG A 62 -7.61 -17.62 4.18
C ARG A 62 -9.10 -17.42 3.98
N THR A 63 -9.53 -17.23 2.74
CA THR A 63 -10.97 -17.04 2.47
C THR A 63 -11.34 -17.55 1.09
N ARG A 64 -12.50 -18.20 1.02
CA ARG A 64 -13.18 -18.54 -0.24
C ARG A 64 -14.01 -17.37 -0.76
N LYS A 65 -14.28 -16.35 0.07
CA LYS A 65 -15.22 -15.26 -0.24
C LYS A 65 -14.72 -14.25 -1.28
N LEU A 66 -13.41 -14.16 -1.50
CA LEU A 66 -12.84 -13.21 -2.45
C LEU A 66 -12.80 -13.76 -3.89
N THR A 67 -12.38 -15.02 -4.07
CA THR A 67 -12.18 -15.61 -5.40
C THR A 67 -13.00 -16.89 -5.66
N GLY A 68 -13.78 -17.36 -4.69
CA GLY A 68 -14.53 -18.63 -4.79
C GLY A 68 -13.66 -19.88 -4.59
N LYS A 69 -12.33 -19.74 -4.49
CA LYS A 69 -11.35 -20.80 -4.20
C LYS A 69 -10.70 -20.58 -2.83
N GLN A 70 -10.30 -21.66 -2.16
CA GLN A 70 -9.60 -21.57 -0.88
C GLN A 70 -8.15 -21.16 -1.12
N GLU A 71 -7.90 -19.86 -1.11
CA GLU A 71 -6.58 -19.27 -1.35
C GLU A 71 -6.14 -18.42 -0.14
N SER A 72 -4.82 -18.24 -0.01
CA SER A 72 -4.24 -17.39 1.02
C SER A 72 -4.06 -15.97 0.47
N PHE A 73 -4.71 -15.01 1.10
CA PHE A 73 -4.66 -13.60 0.77
C PHE A 73 -4.03 -12.80 1.91
N TRP A 74 -3.57 -11.60 1.59
CA TRP A 74 -3.06 -10.63 2.55
C TRP A 74 -3.89 -9.36 2.48
N LEU A 75 -4.65 -9.05 3.52
CA LEU A 75 -5.48 -7.83 3.57
C LEU A 75 -4.63 -6.66 4.06
N TYR A 76 -4.62 -5.56 3.32
CA TYR A 76 -3.94 -4.34 3.76
C TYR A 76 -4.78 -3.61 4.83
N ARG A 77 -4.25 -3.51 6.06
CA ARG A 77 -4.82 -2.86 7.27
C ARG A 77 -6.28 -3.20 7.58
N VAL A 78 -6.52 -3.97 8.65
CA VAL A 78 -7.87 -4.28 9.15
C VAL A 78 -8.50 -3.01 9.75
N THR A 79 -9.57 -2.49 9.13
CA THR A 79 -10.28 -1.28 9.57
C THR A 79 -11.41 -1.58 10.57
N GLY A 80 -11.36 -2.73 11.25
CA GLY A 80 -12.30 -3.15 12.29
C GLY A 80 -13.70 -3.54 11.81
N ASN A 81 -14.04 -3.32 10.53
CA ASN A 81 -15.36 -3.66 9.95
C ASN A 81 -15.24 -4.39 8.60
N ASP A 82 -14.11 -5.03 8.36
CA ASP A 82 -13.87 -5.85 7.17
C ASP A 82 -14.57 -7.20 7.35
N LYS A 83 -15.90 -7.21 7.18
CA LYS A 83 -16.81 -8.36 7.39
C LYS A 83 -16.53 -9.61 6.53
N GLY A 84 -15.40 -9.70 5.85
CA GLY A 84 -15.09 -10.78 4.91
C GLY A 84 -13.92 -11.69 5.31
N VAL A 85 -13.23 -11.39 6.40
CA VAL A 85 -11.82 -11.75 6.53
C VAL A 85 -11.52 -12.05 8.01
N CYS A 86 -11.78 -13.28 8.44
CA CYS A 86 -11.74 -13.68 9.84
C CYS A 86 -10.38 -13.45 10.52
N THR A 87 -10.41 -12.81 11.70
CA THR A 87 -9.69 -13.24 12.90
C THR A 87 -10.59 -12.94 14.11
N ALA A 88 -10.70 -13.89 15.05
CA ALA A 88 -11.57 -13.82 16.23
C ALA A 88 -10.97 -13.03 17.39
N GLU A 89 -9.70 -12.65 17.30
CA GLU A 89 -9.04 -11.83 18.31
C GLU A 89 -8.51 -10.52 17.70
N PRO A 90 -8.80 -9.36 18.32
CA PRO A 90 -8.22 -8.10 17.87
C PRO A 90 -6.71 -8.15 18.11
N THR A 91 -5.92 -8.23 17.04
CA THR A 91 -4.46 -8.11 17.15
C THR A 91 -4.12 -6.70 17.65
N PRO A 92 -3.46 -6.54 18.82
CA PRO A 92 -3.07 -5.24 19.29
C PRO A 92 -1.76 -4.86 18.60
N ARG A 93 -1.83 -3.99 17.60
CA ARG A 93 -0.64 -3.24 17.16
C ARG A 93 -1.03 -1.78 17.00
N LYS A 94 -0.32 -0.90 17.71
CA LYS A 94 -0.29 0.54 17.44
C LYS A 94 -0.10 0.68 15.93
N ALA A 95 -1.17 1.01 15.20
CA ALA A 95 -1.08 1.20 13.77
C ALA A 95 -0.05 2.29 13.54
N SER A 96 1.04 1.96 12.83
CA SER A 96 1.99 2.96 12.38
C SER A 96 1.21 4.09 11.70
N ALA A 97 1.50 5.33 12.08
CA ALA A 97 0.85 6.50 11.49
C ALA A 97 0.92 6.39 9.96
N PRO A 98 -0.17 6.69 9.22
CA PRO A 98 -0.18 6.51 7.78
C PRO A 98 0.90 7.39 7.14
N VAL A 99 1.69 6.78 6.26
CA VAL A 99 2.70 7.46 5.46
C VAL A 99 2.18 7.59 4.05
N VAL A 100 2.35 8.76 3.45
CA VAL A 100 1.92 9.05 2.08
C VAL A 100 3.12 8.89 1.16
N GLN A 101 3.20 7.73 0.51
CA GLN A 101 4.22 7.47 -0.50
C GLN A 101 3.86 8.08 -1.85
N THR A 102 4.85 8.74 -2.45
CA THR A 102 4.74 9.46 -3.72
C THR A 102 5.88 9.10 -4.65
N MET A 103 5.70 9.29 -5.95
CA MET A 103 6.73 9.15 -6.98
C MET A 103 6.83 10.40 -7.83
N THR A 104 8.00 10.61 -8.42
CA THR A 104 8.24 11.66 -9.41
C THR A 104 7.81 11.22 -10.82
N ARG A 105 7.88 9.91 -11.10
CA ARG A 105 7.56 9.30 -12.38
C ARG A 105 6.17 8.67 -12.39
N PRO A 106 5.50 8.60 -13.56
CA PRO A 106 4.25 7.86 -13.70
C PRO A 106 4.47 6.37 -13.42
N HIS A 107 3.55 5.78 -12.66
CA HIS A 107 3.50 4.35 -12.39
C HIS A 107 2.02 3.91 -12.40
N PRO A 108 1.67 2.71 -12.91
CA PRO A 108 0.27 2.24 -12.99
C PRO A 108 -0.52 2.35 -11.66
N TRP A 109 0.21 2.32 -10.55
CA TRP A 109 -0.36 2.28 -9.20
C TRP A 109 -0.30 3.60 -8.46
N PHE A 110 0.35 4.60 -9.04
CA PHE A 110 0.40 5.93 -8.51
C PHE A 110 -0.47 6.84 -9.37
N LYS A 111 -1.45 7.48 -8.74
CA LYS A 111 -2.34 8.41 -9.41
C LYS A 111 -1.76 9.81 -9.34
N ARG A 112 -1.73 10.48 -10.48
CA ARG A 112 -1.35 11.90 -10.55
C ARG A 112 -2.43 12.74 -9.87
N VAL A 113 -2.08 13.37 -8.76
CA VAL A 113 -2.97 14.27 -8.01
C VAL A 113 -2.24 15.53 -7.60
N ALA A 114 -3.00 16.59 -7.36
CA ALA A 114 -2.47 17.78 -6.71
C ALA A 114 -2.35 17.51 -5.21
N LEU A 115 -1.14 17.25 -4.73
CA LEU A 115 -0.82 17.07 -3.31
C LEU A 115 -0.13 18.33 -2.78
N ASP A 116 -0.72 18.98 -1.78
CA ASP A 116 -0.16 20.17 -1.12
C ASP A 116 0.26 21.27 -2.12
N GLY A 117 -0.53 21.44 -3.19
CA GLY A 117 -0.30 22.47 -4.21
C GLY A 117 0.70 22.10 -5.31
N LYS A 118 1.18 20.85 -5.38
CA LYS A 118 2.06 20.36 -6.45
C LYS A 118 1.52 19.09 -7.08
N TRP A 119 1.75 18.91 -8.39
CA TRP A 119 1.47 17.62 -9.03
C TRP A 119 2.44 16.57 -8.52
N ARG A 120 1.90 15.48 -7.97
CA ARG A 120 2.65 14.30 -7.52
C ARG A 120 1.92 13.05 -7.97
N TYR A 121 2.67 11.99 -8.24
CA TYR A 121 2.10 10.65 -8.37
C TYR A 121 2.00 10.09 -6.94
N VAL A 122 0.79 9.94 -6.42
CA VAL A 122 0.54 9.42 -5.06
C VAL A 122 0.08 7.98 -5.18
N TYR A 123 0.60 7.07 -4.34
CA TYR A 123 0.15 5.68 -4.33
C TYR A 123 -1.37 5.65 -4.17
N ALA A 124 -2.08 5.00 -5.09
CA ALA A 124 -3.51 5.19 -5.27
C ALA A 124 -4.32 4.94 -3.99
N ASP A 125 -3.89 3.96 -3.21
CA ASP A 125 -4.51 3.59 -1.95
C ASP A 125 -4.25 4.60 -0.82
N HIS A 126 -3.15 5.35 -0.85
CA HIS A 126 -2.85 6.37 0.16
C HIS A 126 -3.73 7.62 0.03
N ILE A 127 -4.38 7.83 -1.12
CA ILE A 127 -5.25 8.99 -1.35
C ILE A 127 -6.39 9.08 -0.32
N ARG A 128 -6.88 7.94 0.19
CA ARG A 128 -7.95 7.91 1.20
C ARG A 128 -7.56 8.47 2.57
N PHE A 129 -6.26 8.53 2.87
CA PHE A 129 -5.76 9.15 4.10
C PHE A 129 -5.62 10.66 3.95
N LEU A 130 -5.67 11.18 2.71
CA LEU A 130 -5.51 12.59 2.45
C LEU A 130 -6.83 13.33 2.59
N THR A 131 -6.72 14.58 3.01
CA THR A 131 -7.89 15.47 3.10
C THR A 131 -8.11 16.15 1.76
N LYS A 132 -9.31 16.03 1.19
CA LYS A 132 -9.67 16.76 -0.04
C LYS A 132 -9.59 18.27 0.19
N LYS A 133 -8.83 18.96 -0.66
CA LYS A 133 -8.68 20.42 -0.60
C LYS A 133 -8.50 20.99 -2.00
N ARG A 134 -9.02 22.19 -2.26
CA ARG A 134 -8.77 22.89 -3.52
C ARG A 134 -7.39 23.54 -3.46
N HIS A 135 -6.60 23.32 -4.49
CA HIS A 135 -5.28 23.91 -4.63
C HIS A 135 -5.22 24.76 -5.89
N ARG A 136 -4.29 25.71 -5.90
CA ARG A 136 -3.88 26.39 -7.12
C ARG A 136 -2.55 25.77 -7.53
N VAL A 137 -2.53 25.06 -8.65
CA VAL A 137 -1.33 24.42 -9.20
C VAL A 137 -1.10 25.05 -10.56
N GLU A 138 0.09 25.62 -10.77
CA GLU A 138 0.44 26.30 -12.04
C GLU A 138 -0.62 27.35 -12.46
N GLY A 139 -1.14 28.10 -11.48
CA GLY A 139 -2.16 29.14 -11.71
C GLY A 139 -3.60 28.63 -11.84
N VAL A 140 -3.81 27.32 -12.08
CA VAL A 140 -5.13 26.69 -12.26
C VAL A 140 -5.69 26.20 -10.93
N ARG A 141 -6.97 26.48 -10.65
CA ARG A 141 -7.68 25.91 -9.50
C ARG A 141 -8.10 24.48 -9.80
N VAL A 142 -7.55 23.53 -9.04
CA VAL A 142 -7.85 22.10 -9.19
C VAL A 142 -8.30 21.49 -7.87
N GLN A 143 -9.12 20.45 -7.96
CA GLN A 143 -9.42 19.60 -6.82
C GLN A 143 -8.21 18.71 -6.54
N GLY A 144 -7.66 18.83 -5.33
CA GLY A 144 -6.53 18.03 -4.88
C GLY A 144 -6.70 17.56 -3.45
N TYR A 145 -5.58 17.35 -2.81
CA TYR A 145 -5.46 16.72 -1.51
C TYR A 145 -4.34 17.37 -0.69
N THR A 146 -4.48 17.36 0.63
CA THR A 146 -3.40 17.74 1.55
C THR A 146 -3.04 16.57 2.45
N ALA A 147 -1.74 16.38 2.69
CA ALA A 147 -1.25 15.37 3.63
C ALA A 147 -1.53 15.76 5.09
N GLY A 148 -1.81 17.04 5.40
CA GLY A 148 -2.37 17.44 6.70
C GLY A 148 -1.58 16.99 7.93
N GLY A 149 -0.25 16.90 7.83
CA GLY A 149 0.63 16.43 8.91
C GLY A 149 1.05 14.95 8.81
N LEU A 150 0.58 14.21 7.81
CA LEU A 150 1.11 12.89 7.49
C LEU A 150 2.54 13.01 6.91
N LYS A 151 3.39 12.04 7.26
CA LYS A 151 4.72 11.93 6.66
C LYS A 151 4.57 11.62 5.17
N VAL A 152 5.21 12.43 4.32
CA VAL A 152 5.25 12.19 2.87
C VAL A 152 6.62 11.64 2.51
N GLU A 153 6.66 10.47 1.89
CA GLU A 153 7.88 9.84 1.41
C GLU A 153 7.91 9.85 -0.11
N VAL A 154 9.05 10.20 -0.69
CA VAL A 154 9.24 10.23 -2.14
C VAL A 154 10.08 9.02 -2.51
N LEU A 155 9.49 8.12 -3.29
CA LEU A 155 10.17 7.00 -3.89
C LEU A 155 10.91 7.47 -5.16
N PRO A 156 12.10 6.91 -5.45
CA PRO A 156 12.90 7.30 -6.61
C PRO A 156 12.21 6.99 -7.96
#